data_AF-A0A4Y2SRY9-F1
#
_entry.id   AF-A0A4Y2SRY9-F1
#
_cell.length_a   1.000
_cell.length_b   1.000
_cell.length_c   1.000
_cell.angle_alpha   90.00
_cell.angle_beta   90.00
_cell.angle_gamma   90.00
#
_symmetry.space_group_name_H-M   'P 1'
#
loop_
_entity.id
_entity.type
_entity.pdbx_description
1 polymer ?
#
loop_
_entity_poly.entity_id
_entity_poly.type
_entity_poly.pdbx_seq_one_letter_code
_entity_poly.pdbx_strand_id
1 'polypeptide(L)'
;MCPVFVRKVLYLPTDCPNAYLHAAISDGGLGVPSLRYSVPVWRSERLAGLSTSMSPACLAGPPGDYLQRLRERAARVLLTCDVNKYFAEKLYNSVDGLALRESNKVPKQHGSVGSANRFLSGTDFINLVKTRINCLPTASR
;
A
#
# COMPACT_ATOMS: atom_id res chain seq x y z
N MET A 1 -0.87 -8.45 3.43
CA MET A 1 -0.39 -8.94 4.74
C MET A 1 -1.29 -8.41 5.86
N CYS A 2 -1.47 -9.13 6.98
CA CYS A 2 -2.31 -8.65 8.09
C CYS A 2 -1.62 -7.49 8.84
N PRO A 3 -2.26 -6.31 9.00
CA PRO A 3 -1.68 -5.16 9.70
C PRO A 3 -1.25 -5.48 11.14
N VAL A 4 -2.00 -6.34 11.84
CA VAL A 4 -1.71 -6.77 13.21
C VAL A 4 -0.40 -7.53 13.28
N PHE A 5 -0.12 -8.39 12.31
CA PHE A 5 1.12 -9.16 12.26
C PHE A 5 2.34 -8.24 12.07
N VAL A 6 2.26 -7.30 11.11
CA VAL A 6 3.36 -6.36 10.83
C VAL A 6 3.67 -5.50 12.05
N ARG A 7 2.65 -5.00 12.75
CA ARG A 7 2.83 -4.22 13.98
C ARG A 7 3.51 -5.02 15.09
N LYS A 8 3.12 -6.29 15.28
CA LYS A 8 3.71 -7.17 16.28
C LYS A 8 5.20 -7.43 16.00
N VAL A 9 5.56 -7.72 14.74
CA VAL A 9 6.95 -7.97 14.35
C VAL A 9 7.81 -6.72 14.54
N LEU A 10 7.27 -5.55 14.21
CA LEU A 10 8.00 -4.28 14.30
C LEU A 10 7.84 -3.56 15.65
N TYR A 11 7.16 -4.18 16.62
CA TYR A 11 6.84 -3.58 17.92
C TYR A 11 6.25 -2.15 17.81
N LEU A 12 5.40 -1.93 16.81
CA LEU A 12 4.75 -0.63 16.59
C LEU A 12 3.57 -0.43 17.54
N PRO A 13 3.34 0.80 18.04
CA PRO A 13 2.19 1.09 18.89
C PRO A 13 0.87 0.87 18.15
N THR A 14 -0.21 0.69 18.92
CA THR A 14 -1.57 0.56 18.38
C THR A 14 -2.02 1.80 17.64
N ASP A 15 -1.52 2.97 18.02
CA ASP A 15 -1.93 4.26 17.47
C ASP A 15 -1.23 4.62 16.16
N CYS A 16 -0.17 3.88 15.80
CA CYS A 16 0.50 4.05 14.51
C CYS A 16 -0.54 3.94 13.37
N PRO A 17 -0.55 4.81 12.37
CA PRO A 17 -1.56 4.77 11.32
C PRO A 17 -1.40 3.52 10.43
N ASN A 18 -2.49 2.79 10.15
CA ASN A 18 -2.46 1.68 9.17
C ASN A 18 -1.97 2.13 7.79
N ALA A 19 -2.13 3.42 7.47
CA ALA A 19 -1.62 4.01 6.24
C ALA A 19 -0.09 3.94 6.14
N TYR A 20 0.65 4.02 7.25
CA TYR A 20 2.10 3.89 7.24
C TYR A 20 2.57 2.52 6.74
N LEU A 21 1.85 1.46 7.11
CA LEU A 21 2.18 0.10 6.67
C LEU A 21 2.04 -0.05 5.15
N HIS A 22 1.02 0.58 4.57
CA HIS A 22 0.59 0.35 3.20
C HIS A 22 1.04 1.40 2.20
N ALA A 23 1.35 2.62 2.65
CA ALA A 23 1.89 3.66 1.78
C ALA A 23 3.23 3.20 1.18
N ALA A 24 3.52 3.68 -0.03
CA ALA A 24 4.75 3.33 -0.72
C ALA A 24 5.98 3.78 0.08
N ILE A 25 7.10 3.08 -0.12
CA ILE A 25 8.36 3.41 0.55
C ILE A 25 8.80 4.84 0.18
N SER A 26 8.60 5.25 -1.09
CA SER A 26 8.84 6.61 -1.57
C SER A 26 8.05 7.68 -0.81
N ASP A 27 6.83 7.37 -0.42
CA ASP A 27 5.90 8.28 0.29
C ASP A 27 6.10 8.23 1.82
N GLY A 28 7.17 7.62 2.31
CA GLY A 28 7.44 7.54 3.74
C GLY A 28 6.85 6.29 4.42
N GLY A 29 6.14 5.42 3.71
CA GLY A 29 5.55 4.19 4.27
C GLY A 29 6.49 2.96 4.25
N LEU A 30 5.95 1.80 4.63
CA LEU A 30 6.66 0.50 4.60
C LEU A 30 6.49 -0.27 3.28
N GLY A 31 5.53 0.12 2.43
CA GLY A 31 5.28 -0.54 1.14
C GLY A 31 4.65 -1.94 1.25
N VAL A 32 4.05 -2.31 2.38
CA VAL A 32 3.37 -3.61 2.52
C VAL A 32 2.04 -3.56 1.78
N PRO A 33 1.81 -4.37 0.73
CA PRO A 33 0.60 -4.27 -0.07
C PRO A 33 -0.65 -4.64 0.76
N SER A 34 -1.68 -3.80 0.64
CA SER A 34 -3.01 -4.04 1.22
C SER A 34 -3.87 -4.84 0.26
N LEU A 35 -3.91 -6.17 0.43
CA LEU A 35 -4.67 -7.07 -0.46
C LEU A 35 -6.14 -6.67 -0.60
N ARG A 36 -6.75 -6.11 0.46
CA ARG A 36 -8.13 -5.62 0.44
C ARG A 36 -8.35 -4.52 -0.61
N TYR A 37 -7.34 -3.69 -0.86
CA TYR A 37 -7.40 -2.57 -1.81
C TYR A 37 -6.78 -2.92 -3.16
N SER A 38 -5.66 -3.67 -3.16
CA SER A 38 -4.94 -4.03 -4.38
C SER A 38 -5.63 -5.11 -5.22
N VAL A 39 -6.25 -6.12 -4.59
CA VAL A 39 -6.87 -7.24 -5.33
C VAL A 39 -8.03 -6.77 -6.25
N PRO A 40 -8.95 -5.89 -5.81
CA PRO A 40 -9.97 -5.34 -6.70
C PRO A 40 -9.38 -4.58 -7.89
N VAL A 41 -8.31 -3.81 -7.68
CA VAL A 41 -7.61 -3.07 -8.75
C VAL A 41 -6.98 -4.03 -9.75
N TRP A 42 -6.16 -4.98 -9.29
CA TRP A 42 -5.53 -5.98 -10.16
C TRP A 42 -6.55 -6.81 -10.93
N ARG A 43 -7.68 -7.13 -10.31
CA ARG A 43 -8.78 -7.83 -10.98
C ARG A 43 -9.39 -6.98 -12.09
N SER A 44 -9.62 -5.69 -11.82
CA SER A 44 -10.12 -4.75 -12.83
C SER A 44 -9.16 -4.61 -14.01
N GLU A 45 -7.87 -4.39 -13.74
CA GLU A 45 -6.81 -4.28 -14.76
C GLU A 45 -6.69 -5.56 -15.59
N ARG A 46 -6.73 -6.73 -14.94
CA ARG A 46 -6.68 -8.01 -15.63
C ARG A 46 -7.88 -8.21 -16.54
N LEU A 47 -9.08 -7.84 -16.09
CA LEU A 47 -10.29 -7.89 -16.92
C LEU A 47 -10.19 -6.88 -18.07
N ALA A 48 -9.66 -5.68 -17.83
CA ALA A 48 -9.35 -4.68 -18.86
C ALA A 48 -8.45 -5.26 -19.96
N GLY A 49 -7.29 -5.81 -19.57
CA GLY A 49 -6.33 -6.42 -20.47
C GLY A 49 -6.85 -7.64 -21.23
N LEU A 50 -7.79 -8.40 -20.64
CA LEU A 50 -8.40 -9.54 -21.32
C LEU A 50 -9.24 -9.13 -22.54
N SER A 51 -9.94 -7.99 -22.51
CA SER A 51 -10.65 -7.54 -23.72
C SER A 51 -9.75 -6.96 -24.78
N THR A 52 -8.59 -6.43 -24.41
CA THR A 52 -7.64 -5.93 -25.40
C THR A 52 -6.86 -7.06 -26.08
N SER A 53 -6.72 -8.22 -25.43
CA SER A 53 -6.00 -9.38 -25.98
C SER A 53 -6.88 -10.38 -26.72
N MET A 54 -8.20 -10.37 -26.47
CA MET A 54 -9.15 -11.25 -27.18
C MET A 54 -9.55 -10.66 -28.53
N SER A 55 -9.70 -11.51 -29.53
CA SER A 55 -10.23 -11.07 -30.83
C SER A 55 -11.69 -10.62 -30.70
N PRO A 56 -12.16 -9.64 -31.49
CA PRO A 56 -13.56 -9.19 -31.45
C PRO A 56 -14.57 -10.32 -31.67
N ALA A 57 -14.22 -11.33 -32.47
CA ALA A 57 -15.06 -12.51 -32.69
C ALA A 57 -15.25 -13.36 -31.42
N CYS A 58 -14.22 -13.47 -30.57
CA CYS A 58 -14.30 -14.17 -29.28
C CYS A 58 -15.12 -13.40 -28.24
N LEU A 59 -15.27 -12.08 -28.41
CA LEU A 59 -16.06 -11.21 -27.53
C LEU A 59 -17.49 -11.03 -28.03
N ALA A 60 -17.84 -11.54 -29.21
CA ALA A 60 -19.19 -11.44 -29.73
C ALA A 60 -20.17 -12.32 -28.93
N GLY A 61 -21.29 -11.73 -28.51
CA GLY A 61 -22.38 -12.44 -27.84
C GLY A 61 -22.09 -12.79 -26.36
N PRO A 62 -22.55 -13.96 -25.88
CA PRO A 62 -22.54 -14.30 -24.45
C PRO A 62 -21.19 -14.17 -23.72
N PRO A 63 -20.03 -14.48 -24.34
CA PRO A 63 -18.72 -14.29 -23.71
C PRO A 63 -18.40 -12.83 -23.40
N GLY A 64 -18.74 -11.90 -24.31
CA GLY A 64 -18.56 -10.46 -24.12
C GLY A 64 -19.44 -9.93 -22.99
N ASP A 65 -20.73 -10.33 -22.98
CA ASP A 65 -21.69 -9.95 -21.95
C ASP A 65 -21.29 -10.47 -20.56
N TYR A 66 -20.72 -11.68 -20.51
CA TYR A 66 -20.20 -12.24 -19.26
C TYR A 66 -18.98 -11.46 -18.75
N LEU A 67 -18.03 -11.14 -19.63
CA LEU A 67 -16.85 -10.34 -19.28
C LEU A 67 -17.27 -8.93 -18.79
N GLN A 68 -18.23 -8.31 -19.45
CA GLN A 68 -18.77 -7.01 -19.05
C GLN A 68 -19.37 -7.06 -17.63
N ARG A 69 -20.17 -8.08 -17.32
CA ARG A 69 -20.71 -8.29 -15.96
C ARG A 69 -19.61 -8.49 -14.91
N LEU A 70 -18.54 -9.19 -15.26
CA LEU A 70 -17.38 -9.36 -14.37
C LEU A 70 -16.68 -8.03 -14.10
N ARG A 71 -16.54 -7.16 -15.11
CA ARG A 71 -15.99 -5.81 -14.94
C ARG A 71 -16.83 -4.97 -14.01
N GLU A 72 -18.13 -4.91 -14.23
CA GLU A 72 -19.04 -4.15 -13.36
C GLU A 72 -18.98 -4.64 -11.91
N ARG A 73 -18.88 -5.97 -11.72
CA ARG A 73 -18.71 -6.55 -10.39
C ARG A 73 -17.37 -6.16 -9.76
N ALA A 74 -16.28 -6.17 -10.53
CA ALA A 74 -14.97 -5.72 -10.04
C ALA A 74 -15.01 -4.23 -9.68
N ALA A 75 -15.62 -3.40 -10.53
CA ALA A 75 -15.75 -1.96 -10.33
C ALA A 75 -16.54 -1.61 -9.08
N ARG A 76 -17.61 -2.35 -8.77
CA ARG A 76 -18.40 -2.17 -7.52
C ARG A 76 -17.60 -2.41 -6.24
N VAL A 77 -16.52 -3.21 -6.31
CA VAL A 77 -15.67 -3.55 -5.16
C VAL A 77 -14.44 -2.63 -5.08
N LEU A 78 -14.18 -1.82 -6.11
CA LEU A 78 -13.09 -0.84 -6.10
C LEU A 78 -13.38 0.22 -5.03
N LEU A 79 -12.54 0.23 -4.00
CA LEU A 79 -12.58 1.27 -2.96
C LEU A 79 -11.86 2.55 -3.41
N THR A 80 -10.86 2.40 -4.29
CA THR A 80 -10.07 3.49 -4.87
C THR A 80 -9.50 3.02 -6.21
N CYS A 81 -9.31 3.96 -7.15
CA CYS A 81 -8.63 3.72 -8.42
C CYS A 81 -7.10 3.72 -8.27
N ASP A 82 -6.57 4.52 -7.34
CA ASP A 82 -5.14 4.57 -7.04
C ASP A 82 -4.92 4.26 -5.55
N VAL A 83 -4.43 3.05 -5.30
CA VAL A 83 -4.19 2.55 -3.94
C VAL A 83 -3.00 3.25 -3.30
N ASN A 84 -1.97 3.59 -4.09
CA ASN A 84 -0.76 4.20 -3.58
C ASN A 84 -1.04 5.64 -3.14
N LYS A 85 -1.70 6.42 -4.01
CA LYS A 85 -2.12 7.78 -3.69
C LYS A 85 -3.07 7.83 -2.48
N TYR A 86 -4.03 6.90 -2.42
CA TYR A 86 -4.96 6.79 -1.29
C TYR A 86 -4.22 6.60 0.05
N PHE A 87 -3.25 5.68 0.11
CA PHE A 87 -2.51 5.45 1.35
C PHE A 87 -1.52 6.56 1.67
N ALA A 88 -0.89 7.19 0.68
CA ALA A 88 -0.04 8.36 0.88
C ALA A 88 -0.83 9.52 1.50
N GLU A 89 -1.96 9.90 0.91
CA GLU A 89 -2.83 10.97 1.45
C GLU A 89 -3.32 10.63 2.87
N LYS A 90 -3.73 9.38 3.10
CA LYS A 90 -4.16 8.93 4.43
C LYS A 90 -3.03 8.96 5.46
N LEU A 91 -1.79 8.71 5.04
CA LEU A 91 -0.61 8.84 5.89
C LEU A 91 -0.34 10.30 6.22
N TYR A 92 -0.33 11.18 5.23
CA TYR A 92 -0.04 12.61 5.40
C TYR A 92 -1.07 13.34 6.25
N ASN A 93 -2.33 12.86 6.25
CA ASN A 93 -3.40 13.39 7.09
C ASN A 93 -3.40 12.82 8.52
N SER A 94 -2.50 11.90 8.85
CA SER A 94 -2.36 11.38 10.22
C SER A 94 -1.40 12.25 11.04
N VAL A 95 -1.60 12.28 12.36
CA VAL A 95 -0.77 13.05 13.30
C VAL A 95 0.71 12.70 13.13
N ASP A 96 1.02 11.41 13.11
CA ASP A 96 2.38 10.90 13.03
C ASP A 96 2.98 11.01 11.60
N GLY A 97 2.14 11.04 10.56
CA GLY A 97 2.57 11.03 9.16
C GLY A 97 2.64 12.40 8.47
N LEU A 98 2.23 13.48 9.13
CA LEU A 98 2.25 14.84 8.55
C LEU A 98 3.65 15.26 8.08
N ALA A 99 4.68 14.93 8.87
CA ALA A 99 6.08 15.21 8.53
C ALA A 99 6.58 14.44 7.31
N LEU A 100 5.88 13.39 6.88
CA LEU A 100 6.26 12.55 5.75
C LEU A 100 5.72 13.05 4.41
N ARG A 101 4.92 14.12 4.36
CA ARG A 101 4.27 14.63 3.14
C ARG A 101 5.22 14.89 1.97
N GLU A 102 6.44 15.32 2.28
CA GLU A 102 7.46 15.68 1.30
C GLU A 102 8.50 14.56 1.10
N SER A 103 8.25 13.37 1.67
CA SER A 103 9.15 12.22 1.63
C SER A 103 9.49 11.76 0.20
N ASN A 104 8.53 11.92 -0.72
CA ASN A 104 8.69 11.50 -2.11
C ASN A 104 9.63 12.40 -2.92
N LYS A 105 9.94 13.61 -2.44
CA LYS A 105 10.91 14.51 -3.08
C LYS A 105 12.35 14.03 -2.92
N VAL A 106 12.61 13.17 -1.94
CA VAL A 106 13.96 12.62 -1.69
C VAL A 106 13.88 11.08 -1.58
N PRO A 107 13.64 10.35 -2.69
CA PRO A 107 13.42 8.90 -2.65
C PRO A 107 14.59 8.11 -2.04
N LYS A 108 15.83 8.60 -2.21
CA LYS A 108 17.06 7.97 -1.72
C LYS A 108 17.10 7.84 -0.19
N GLN A 109 16.39 8.70 0.55
CA GLN A 109 16.36 8.65 2.02
C GLN A 109 15.71 7.38 2.56
N HIS A 110 14.87 6.72 1.75
CA HIS A 110 14.13 5.52 2.13
C HIS A 110 14.86 4.22 1.79
N GLY A 111 16.11 4.32 1.30
CA GLY A 111 16.92 3.16 0.92
C GLY A 111 17.16 2.18 2.07
N SER A 112 17.18 2.63 3.33
CA SER A 112 17.31 1.76 4.50
C SER A 112 16.10 0.84 4.72
N VAL A 113 14.92 1.20 4.19
CA VAL A 113 13.67 0.43 4.32
C VAL A 113 13.47 -0.50 3.12
N GLY A 114 13.80 -0.03 1.92
CA GLY A 114 13.61 -0.79 0.67
C GLY A 114 14.78 -1.71 0.29
N SER A 115 15.98 -1.45 0.78
CA SER A 115 17.16 -2.25 0.44
C SER A 115 17.37 -3.37 1.45
N ALA A 116 17.67 -4.58 0.96
CA ALA A 116 18.14 -5.70 1.77
C ALA A 116 19.59 -5.46 2.23
N ASN A 117 19.80 -4.49 3.12
CA ASN A 117 21.12 -4.17 3.64
C ASN A 117 21.43 -5.03 4.88
N ARG A 118 22.48 -5.84 4.80
CA ARG A 118 22.99 -6.69 5.89
C ARG A 118 23.59 -5.93 7.08
N PHE A 119 23.67 -4.60 7.02
CA PHE A 119 24.37 -3.77 8.00
C PHE A 119 23.52 -3.33 9.20
N LEU A 120 22.19 -3.50 9.16
CA LEU A 120 21.31 -3.17 10.27
C LEU A 120 20.91 -4.43 11.02
N SER A 121 21.07 -4.42 12.35
CA SER A 121 20.46 -5.45 13.19
C SER A 121 18.93 -5.32 13.12
N GLY A 122 18.20 -6.40 13.45
CA GLY A 122 16.73 -6.35 13.51
C GLY A 122 16.22 -5.29 14.49
N THR A 123 16.91 -5.12 15.62
CA THR A 123 16.58 -4.10 16.63
C THR A 123 16.78 -2.69 16.09
N ASP A 124 17.90 -2.43 15.41
CA ASP A 124 18.17 -1.10 14.82
C ASP A 124 17.17 -0.78 13.71
N PHE A 125 16.80 -1.78 12.91
CA PHE A 125 15.76 -1.64 11.90
C PHE A 125 14.42 -1.25 12.53
N ILE A 126 14.01 -1.93 13.61
CA ILE A 126 12.79 -1.62 14.35
C ILE A 126 12.82 -0.18 14.90
N ASN A 127 13.94 0.22 15.50
CA ASN A 127 14.10 1.57 16.04
C ASN A 127 14.08 2.64 14.94
N LEU A 128 14.73 2.38 13.79
CA LEU A 128 14.70 3.27 12.63
C LEU A 128 13.27 3.45 12.11
N VAL A 129 12.52 2.35 11.97
CA VAL A 129 11.10 2.40 11.56
C VAL A 129 10.29 3.25 12.52
N LYS A 130 10.44 3.06 13.84
CA LYS A 130 9.74 3.86 14.87
C LYS A 130 10.10 5.35 14.78
N THR A 131 11.38 5.67 14.64
CA THR A 131 11.84 7.06 14.49
C THR A 131 11.25 7.70 13.23
N ARG A 132 11.22 6.97 12.11
CA ARG A 132 10.73 7.48 10.83
C ARG A 132 9.26 7.91 10.85
N ILE A 133 8.42 7.23 11.64
CA ILE A 133 7.00 7.58 11.82
C ILE A 133 6.72 8.25 13.17
N ASN A 134 7.75 8.79 13.84
CA ASN A 134 7.63 9.44 15.15
C ASN A 134 6.87 8.60 16.21
N CYS A 135 6.97 7.27 16.13
CA CYS A 135 6.36 6.32 17.07
C CYS A 135 7.37 5.88 18.15
N LEU A 136 8.28 6.78 18.53
CA LEU A 136 9.19 6.53 19.64
C LEU A 136 8.40 6.54 20.96
N PRO A 137 8.70 5.65 21.90
CA PRO A 137 8.07 5.67 23.22
C PRO A 137 8.47 6.97 23.93
N THR A 138 7.52 7.88 24.08
CA THR A 138 7.64 9.08 24.91
C THR A 138 6.92 8.82 26.23
N ALA A 139 7.46 9.31 27.35
CA ALA A 139 6.89 9.07 28.69
C ALA A 139 5.42 9.50 28.88
N SER A 140 4.86 10.27 27.93
CA SER A 140 3.46 10.72 27.88
C SER A 140 2.52 9.82 27.07
N ARG A 141 3.01 8.73 26.46
CA ARG A 141 2.25 7.82 25.59
C ARG A 141 2.31 6.38 26.10
#